data_AF-A0A0J1DLP6-F1
#
_entry.id   AF-A0A0J1DLP6-F1
#
_cell.length_a   1.000
_cell.length_b   1.000
_cell.length_c   1.000
_cell.angle_alpha   90.00
_cell.angle_beta   90.00
_cell.angle_gamma   90.00
#
_symmetry.space_group_name_H-M   'P 1'
#
loop_
_entity.id
_entity.type
_entity.pdbx_description
1 polymer ?
#
loop_
_entity_poly.entity_id
_entity_poly.type
_entity_poly.pdbx_seq_one_letter_code
_entity_poly.pdbx_strand_id
1 'polypeptide(L)'
;MGADVLSYEDGSSTRDKYQVKVAFNDACGYTVRFWWFGKFLLFTGDELAADPNTKDIALDPFDERFTFEHFSADALSVIGTFTTVATP
;
A
#
# COMPACT_ATOMS: atom_id res chain seq x y z
N MET A 1 -10.29 -9.58 -1.87
CA MET A 1 -8.86 -9.66 -1.52
C MET A 1 -8.78 -9.20 -0.08
N GLY A 2 -7.96 -9.79 0.78
CA GLY A 2 -7.93 -9.30 2.15
C GLY A 2 -6.86 -9.91 3.04
N ALA A 3 -6.72 -9.27 4.18
CA ALA A 3 -5.84 -9.66 5.26
C ALA A 3 -6.51 -9.39 6.61
N ASP A 4 -6.06 -10.06 7.65
CA ASP A 4 -6.26 -9.62 9.03
C ASP A 4 -4.91 -9.39 9.72
N VAL A 5 -4.91 -8.41 10.62
CA VAL A 5 -3.81 -8.16 11.56
C VAL A 5 -4.41 -8.29 12.95
N LEU A 6 -3.89 -9.23 13.74
CA LEU A 6 -4.45 -9.55 15.05
C LEU A 6 -3.35 -9.45 16.09
N SER A 7 -3.57 -8.61 17.10
CA SER A 7 -2.72 -8.55 18.27
C SER A 7 -2.94 -9.74 19.19
N TYR A 8 -1.91 -10.10 19.95
CA TYR A 8 -1.97 -11.06 21.04
C TYR A 8 -1.16 -10.56 22.24
N GLU A 9 -1.50 -11.06 23.41
CA GLU A 9 -0.84 -10.79 24.68
C GLU A 9 -0.39 -12.13 25.29
N ASP A 10 0.44 -12.06 26.34
CA ASP A 10 0.95 -13.25 27.00
C ASP A 10 -0.20 -14.16 27.50
N GLY A 11 -0.10 -15.46 27.19
CA GLY A 11 -1.11 -16.46 27.52
C GLY A 11 -2.34 -16.54 26.60
N SER A 12 -2.48 -15.67 25.59
CA SER A 12 -3.57 -15.82 24.61
C SER A 12 -3.18 -16.77 23.47
N SER A 13 -4.13 -17.61 23.04
CA SER A 13 -3.89 -18.48 21.89
C SER A 13 -3.83 -17.64 20.62
N THR A 14 -2.66 -17.63 19.98
CA THR A 14 -2.53 -17.05 18.64
C THR A 14 -3.32 -17.91 17.66
N ARG A 15 -3.99 -17.31 16.67
CA ARG A 15 -4.65 -18.09 15.60
C ARG A 15 -3.65 -19.01 14.92
N ASP A 16 -4.07 -20.23 14.59
CA ASP A 16 -3.20 -21.26 14.02
C ASP A 16 -2.71 -20.94 12.59
N LYS A 17 -3.32 -19.98 11.90
CA LYS A 17 -2.99 -19.64 10.49
C LYS A 17 -2.62 -18.17 10.34
N TYR A 18 -1.33 -17.93 10.13
CA TYR A 18 -0.74 -16.65 9.76
C TYR A 18 0.46 -16.88 8.84
N GLN A 19 0.87 -15.86 8.10
CA GLN A 19 2.08 -15.88 7.28
C GLN A 19 3.23 -15.12 7.95
N VAL A 20 2.91 -14.11 8.76
CA VAL A 20 3.90 -13.29 9.49
C VAL A 20 3.51 -13.21 10.96
N LYS A 21 4.51 -13.33 11.84
CA LYS A 21 4.39 -13.08 13.27
C LYS A 21 5.47 -12.10 13.70
N VAL A 22 5.05 -11.01 14.34
CA VAL A 22 5.94 -10.03 14.96
C VAL A 22 5.77 -10.17 16.46
N ALA A 23 6.86 -10.52 17.14
CA ALA A 23 6.89 -10.72 18.59
C ALA A 23 7.75 -9.63 19.22
N PHE A 24 7.24 -9.06 20.30
CA PHE A 24 7.93 -8.09 21.14
C PHE A 24 8.53 -8.79 22.38
N ASN A 25 9.45 -8.08 23.06
CA ASN A 25 10.17 -8.64 24.22
C ASN A 25 9.31 -8.76 25.49
N ASP A 26 8.12 -8.18 25.49
CA ASP A 26 7.12 -8.24 26.57
C ASP A 26 6.11 -9.40 26.39
N ALA A 27 6.45 -10.37 25.52
CA ALA A 27 5.61 -11.50 25.14
C ALA A 27 4.31 -11.13 24.40
N CYS A 28 4.09 -9.87 24.07
CA CYS A 28 3.02 -9.41 23.19
C CYS A 28 3.46 -9.44 21.72
N GLY A 29 2.51 -9.22 20.82
CA GLY A 29 2.83 -9.08 19.41
C GLY A 29 1.60 -9.06 18.51
N TYR A 30 1.82 -9.29 17.23
CA TYR A 30 0.75 -9.44 16.26
C TYR A 30 1.07 -10.46 15.18
N THR A 31 0.02 -10.97 14.56
CA THR A 31 0.08 -11.86 13.41
C THR A 31 -0.57 -11.19 12.20
N VAL A 32 -0.05 -11.47 11.01
CA VAL A 32 -0.64 -11.03 9.75
C VAL A 32 -1.03 -12.27 8.95
N ARG A 33 -2.29 -12.32 8.53
CA ARG A 33 -2.78 -13.35 7.62
C ARG A 33 -3.22 -12.74 6.30
N PHE A 34 -2.83 -13.37 5.19
CA PHE A 34 -3.36 -13.09 3.87
C PHE A 34 -4.26 -14.25 3.42
N TRP A 35 -5.43 -13.96 2.84
CA TRP A 35 -6.29 -15.02 2.29
C TRP A 35 -5.81 -15.55 0.94
N TRP A 36 -5.26 -14.68 0.10
CA TRP A 36 -4.81 -15.03 -1.26
C TRP A 36 -3.41 -14.52 -1.55
N PHE A 37 -3.22 -13.20 -1.53
CA PHE A 37 -1.94 -12.58 -1.81
C PHE A 37 -1.68 -11.44 -0.84
N GLY A 38 -0.42 -11.22 -0.53
CA GLY A 38 0.04 -10.15 0.34
C GLY A 38 1.56 -10.08 0.34
N LYS A 39 2.08 -8.91 0.70
CA LYS A 39 3.52 -8.67 0.82
C LYS A 39 3.80 -8.15 2.22
N PHE A 40 4.92 -8.59 2.78
CA PHE A 40 5.51 -8.02 3.99
C PHE A 40 6.91 -7.59 3.61
N LEU A 41 7.13 -6.28 3.55
CA LEU A 41 8.39 -5.68 3.09
C LEU A 41 9.01 -4.92 4.26
N LEU A 42 10.32 -5.06 4.42
CA LEU A 42 11.12 -4.39 5.44
C LEU A 42 12.13 -3.49 4.73
N PHE A 43 12.13 -2.21 5.07
CA PHE A 43 12.99 -1.19 4.48
C PHE A 43 13.63 -0.35 5.58
N THR A 44 14.81 0.20 5.30
CA THR A 44 15.32 1.36 6.04
C THR A 44 14.66 2.64 5.49
N GLY A 45 14.62 3.72 6.27
CA GLY A 45 13.71 4.86 6.03
C GLY A 45 13.71 5.42 4.60
N ASP A 46 14.87 5.58 3.99
CA ASP A 46 15.01 6.19 2.67
C ASP A 46 14.74 5.20 1.51
N GLU A 47 14.77 3.89 1.77
CA GLU A 47 14.59 2.86 0.73
C GLU A 47 13.13 2.74 0.29
N LEU A 48 12.18 3.09 1.16
CA LEU A 48 10.74 2.97 0.88
C LEU A 48 10.30 3.84 -0.31
N ALA A 49 10.90 5.02 -0.47
CA ALA A 49 10.57 5.92 -1.58
C ALA A 49 11.12 5.43 -2.93
N ALA A 50 12.12 4.54 -2.91
CA ALA A 50 12.76 4.00 -4.11
C ALA A 50 12.20 2.63 -4.51
N ASP A 51 11.46 1.95 -3.62
CA ASP A 51 10.98 0.59 -3.87
C ASP A 51 9.97 0.54 -5.04
N PRO A 52 10.13 -0.40 -6.00
CA PRO A 52 9.24 -0.51 -7.14
C PRO A 52 7.76 -0.77 -6.80
N ASN A 53 7.43 -1.22 -5.59
CA ASN A 53 6.04 -1.45 -5.17
C ASN A 53 5.37 -0.19 -4.61
N THR A 54 6.13 0.85 -4.24
CA THR A 54 5.62 2.04 -3.53
C THR A 54 5.99 3.36 -4.19
N LYS A 55 7.07 3.44 -4.97
CA LYS A 55 7.60 4.68 -5.54
C LYS A 55 6.64 5.41 -6.49
N ASP A 56 5.75 4.67 -7.16
CA ASP A 56 4.82 5.19 -8.16
C ASP A 56 3.39 5.31 -7.61
N ILE A 57 3.22 5.26 -6.27
CA ILE A 57 1.93 5.52 -5.64
C ILE A 57 1.64 7.03 -5.72
N ALA A 58 0.50 7.38 -6.31
CA ALA A 58 0.03 8.76 -6.45
C ALA A 58 -0.30 9.41 -5.08
N LEU A 59 -0.64 10.69 -5.11
CA LEU A 59 -1.02 11.42 -3.90
C LEU A 59 -2.20 10.76 -3.15
N ASP A 60 -2.16 10.88 -1.83
CA ASP A 60 -3.28 10.48 -0.98
C ASP A 60 -4.53 11.34 -1.32
N PRO A 61 -5.74 10.75 -1.45
CA PRO A 61 -6.95 11.50 -1.78
C PRO A 61 -7.34 12.59 -0.78
N PHE A 62 -6.82 12.54 0.44
CA PHE A 62 -7.03 13.53 1.50
C PHE A 62 -5.87 14.53 1.62
N ASP A 63 -4.83 14.40 0.79
CA ASP A 63 -3.77 15.39 0.69
C ASP A 63 -4.34 16.67 0.07
N GLU A 64 -4.02 17.83 0.64
CA GLU A 64 -4.50 19.13 0.12
C GLU A 64 -4.03 19.41 -1.31
N ARG A 65 -2.92 18.77 -1.74
CA ARG A 65 -2.40 18.86 -3.10
C ARG A 65 -3.19 18.00 -4.10
N PHE A 66 -4.03 17.07 -3.62
CA PHE A 66 -4.94 16.30 -4.46
C PHE A 66 -6.11 17.17 -4.92
N THR A 67 -5.82 18.05 -5.87
CA THR A 67 -6.80 18.94 -6.49
C THR A 67 -7.38 18.32 -7.75
N PHE A 68 -8.52 18.86 -8.21
CA PHE A 68 -9.10 18.45 -9.49
C PHE A 68 -8.13 18.67 -10.66
N GLU A 69 -7.31 19.72 -10.62
CA GLU A 69 -6.28 19.99 -11.63
C GLU A 69 -5.21 18.90 -11.63
N HIS A 70 -4.71 18.51 -10.45
CA HIS A 70 -3.75 17.42 -10.30
C HIS A 70 -4.30 16.10 -10.86
N PHE A 71 -5.52 15.73 -10.44
CA PHE A 71 -6.18 14.51 -10.95
C PHE A 71 -6.39 14.54 -12.47
N SER A 72 -6.78 15.69 -13.01
CA SER A 72 -7.01 15.85 -14.45
C SER A 72 -5.72 15.77 -15.25
N ALA A 73 -4.63 16.36 -14.77
CA ALA A 73 -3.32 16.27 -15.41
C ALA A 73 -2.82 14.82 -15.49
N ASP A 74 -2.96 14.05 -14.40
CA ASP A 74 -2.60 12.64 -14.36
C ASP A 74 -3.48 11.80 -15.30
N ALA A 75 -4.80 12.00 -15.28
CA ALA A 75 -5.72 11.29 -16.17
C ALA A 75 -5.44 11.58 -17.66
N LEU A 76 -5.12 12.84 -17.99
CA LEU A 76 -4.75 13.25 -19.36
C LEU A 76 -3.37 12.74 -19.78
N SER A 77 -2.46 12.45 -18.85
CA SER A 77 -1.18 11.81 -19.17
C SER A 77 -1.34 10.35 -19.62
N VAL A 78 -2.42 9.68 -19.18
CA VAL A 78 -2.75 8.28 -19.51
C VAL A 78 -3.59 8.18 -20.78
N ILE A 79 -4.45 9.17 -21.03
CA ILE A 79 -5.27 9.25 -22.25
C ILE A 79 -4.44 9.99 -23.30
N GLY A 80 -3.70 9.24 -24.12
CA GLY A 80 -2.84 9.78 -25.18
C GLY A 80 -3.46 10.95 -25.94
N THR A 81 -2.65 11.97 -26.21
CA THR A 81 -3.05 13.24 -26.82
C THR A 81 -3.79 12.98 -28.14
N PHE A 82 -5.13 13.07 -28.12
CA PHE A 82 -5.92 13.06 -29.35
C PHE A 82 -5.66 14.38 -30.07
N THR A 83 -4.73 14.35 -31.03
CA THR A 83 -4.56 15.47 -31.96
C THR A 83 -5.74 15.41 -32.92
N THR A 84 -6.71 16.30 -32.76
CA THR A 84 -7.76 16.50 -33.76
C THR A 84 -7.09 17.01 -35.03
N VAL A 85 -6.90 16.13 -36.01
CA VAL A 85 -6.53 16.55 -37.36
C VAL A 85 -7.78 17.19 -37.96
N ALA A 86 -7.83 18.51 -37.97
CA ALA A 86 -8.81 19.23 -38.78
C ALA A 86 -8.45 19.00 -40.25
N THR A 87 -9.19 18.15 -40.93
CA THR A 87 -9.18 18.08 -42.40
C THR A 87 -9.87 19.32 -42.99
N PRO A 88 -9.39 19.80 -44.16
CA PRO A 88 -9.79 21.08 -44.76
C PRO A 88 -11.25 21.15 -45.23
#